data_AF-A0A0D2ME18-F1
#
_entry.id   AF-A0A0D2ME18-F1
#
_cell.length_a   1.000
_cell.length_b   1.000
_cell.length_c   1.000
_cell.angle_alpha   90.00
_cell.angle_beta   90.00
_cell.angle_gamma   90.00
#
_symmetry.space_group_name_H-M   'P 1'
#
loop_
_entity.id
_entity.type
_entity.pdbx_description
1 polymer ?
#
loop_
_entity_poly.entity_id
_entity_poly.type
_entity_poly.pdbx_seq_one_letter_code
_entity_poly.pdbx_strand_id
1 'polypeptide(L)'
;MGYVKVLKTSAYFSRYQVKYRRRRQGKTDYRARLRLCTQDKNKYNTHKYRLVVRFSNKDVTCQVVYASIAGDVVVAAAYAHELPKYGLSVGLKNYAAAYCVGLLLARRVLTKFGLAEHYAGQEEPDGEDYNVDPVEDGPRPFSCLLDAGLKRTSTGSKTFAALKGALDGGLDIPHNEKRFVGWTKEEGLDAEPPARSAP
;
A
#
# COMPACT_ATOMS: atom_id res chain seq x y z
N MET A 1 24.11 43.93 -4.36
CA MET A 1 23.01 43.13 -4.96
C MET A 1 21.79 44.03 -5.17
N GLY A 2 21.88 45.03 -6.06
CA GLY A 2 20.94 46.17 -6.13
C GLY A 2 20.31 46.47 -7.49
N TYR A 3 20.51 45.62 -8.50
CA TYR A 3 20.04 45.87 -9.88
C TYR A 3 19.01 44.86 -10.40
N VAL A 4 18.51 43.95 -9.55
CA VAL A 4 17.53 42.92 -9.96
C VAL A 4 16.15 43.28 -9.42
N LYS A 5 15.15 43.32 -10.29
CA LYS A 5 13.74 43.59 -9.93
C LYS A 5 13.26 42.57 -8.89
N VAL A 6 12.80 43.06 -7.75
CA VAL A 6 12.19 42.21 -6.71
C VAL A 6 10.82 41.73 -7.19
N LEU A 7 10.69 40.42 -7.44
CA LEU A 7 9.43 39.82 -7.89
C LEU A 7 8.46 39.51 -6.73
N LYS A 8 8.98 39.17 -5.56
CA LYS A 8 8.20 38.83 -4.36
C LYS A 8 7.94 40.08 -3.52
N THR A 9 7.05 40.94 -4.01
CA THR A 9 6.63 42.19 -3.35
C THR A 9 5.51 41.93 -2.31
N SER A 10 5.15 42.95 -1.53
CA SER A 10 3.97 42.91 -0.65
C SER A 10 2.68 42.56 -1.43
N ALA A 11 2.53 43.12 -2.64
CA ALA A 11 1.41 42.83 -3.52
C ALA A 11 1.37 41.36 -3.98
N TYR A 12 2.53 40.73 -4.20
CA TYR A 12 2.61 39.30 -4.51
C TYR A 12 2.06 38.46 -3.35
N PHE A 13 2.53 38.71 -2.13
CA PHE A 13 2.11 37.94 -0.95
C PHE A 13 0.64 38.15 -0.60
N SER A 14 0.10 39.36 -0.77
CA SER A 14 -1.31 39.67 -0.56
C SER A 14 -2.25 38.80 -1.41
N ARG A 15 -1.82 38.43 -2.63
CA ARG A 15 -2.61 37.61 -3.57
C ARG A 15 -2.16 36.16 -3.67
N TYR A 16 -1.15 35.74 -2.89
CA TYR A 16 -0.57 34.41 -3.03
C TYR A 16 -1.48 33.35 -2.41
N GLN A 17 -2.19 32.60 -3.27
CA GLN A 17 -2.99 31.47 -2.81
C GLN A 17 -2.10 30.26 -2.53
N VAL A 18 -1.97 29.93 -1.23
CA VAL A 18 -1.20 28.76 -0.81
C VAL A 18 -1.89 27.46 -1.22
N LYS A 19 -1.10 26.47 -1.66
CA LYS A 19 -1.60 25.11 -1.86
C LYS A 19 -1.93 24.46 -0.50
N TYR A 20 -2.71 23.38 -0.53
CA TYR A 20 -3.04 22.62 0.68
C TYR A 20 -1.80 22.22 1.49
N ARG A 21 -1.94 22.20 2.83
CA ARG A 21 -0.83 21.96 3.78
C ARG A 21 0.02 20.73 3.39
N ARG A 22 -0.61 19.58 3.14
CA ARG A 22 0.12 18.34 2.80
C ARG A 22 0.76 18.36 1.40
N ARG A 23 0.22 19.17 0.48
CA ARG A 23 0.83 19.39 -0.83
C ARG A 23 2.10 20.23 -0.72
N ARG A 24 2.07 21.29 0.11
CA ARG A 24 3.25 22.11 0.42
C ARG A 24 4.35 21.30 1.12
N GLN A 25 3.98 20.36 1.98
CA GLN A 25 4.93 19.42 2.62
C GLN A 25 5.40 18.29 1.68
N GLY A 26 4.87 18.19 0.46
CA GLY A 26 5.24 17.12 -0.48
C GLY A 26 4.87 15.72 0.00
N LYS A 27 3.80 15.55 0.78
CA LYS A 27 3.40 14.26 1.38
C LYS A 27 2.18 13.60 0.74
N THR A 28 1.44 14.33 -0.09
CA THR A 28 0.17 13.85 -0.64
C THR A 28 -0.06 14.37 -2.04
N ASP A 29 -0.33 13.45 -2.95
CA ASP A 29 -0.99 13.75 -4.22
C ASP A 29 -2.51 13.74 -4.00
N TYR A 30 -3.12 14.93 -4.08
CA TYR A 30 -4.57 15.08 -3.91
C TYR A 30 -5.37 14.57 -5.10
N ARG A 31 -4.77 14.48 -6.31
CA ARG A 31 -5.45 13.92 -7.49
C ARG A 31 -5.63 12.41 -7.34
N ALA A 32 -4.58 11.70 -6.94
CA ALA A 32 -4.65 10.28 -6.63
C ALA A 32 -5.57 10.02 -5.42
N ARG A 33 -5.40 10.79 -4.34
CA ARG A 33 -6.21 10.65 -3.12
C ARG A 33 -7.70 10.82 -3.38
N LEU A 34 -8.11 11.81 -4.18
CA LEU A 34 -9.53 12.02 -4.49
C LEU A 34 -10.15 10.75 -5.09
N ARG A 35 -9.49 10.09 -6.04
CA ARG A 35 -10.00 8.87 -6.68
C ARG A 35 -10.02 7.66 -5.74
N LEU A 36 -9.04 7.57 -4.85
CA LEU A 36 -8.93 6.50 -3.85
C LEU A 36 -9.95 6.64 -2.72
N CYS A 37 -10.27 7.86 -2.29
CA CYS A 37 -11.19 8.11 -1.18
C CYS A 37 -12.66 8.18 -1.59
N THR A 38 -12.96 8.72 -2.77
CA THR A 38 -14.35 8.93 -3.19
C THR A 38 -15.06 7.58 -3.35
N GLN A 39 -16.18 7.45 -2.66
CA GLN A 39 -17.10 6.31 -2.73
C GLN A 39 -18.27 6.65 -3.65
N ASP A 40 -18.86 5.61 -4.24
CA ASP A 40 -20.10 5.76 -5.00
C ASP A 40 -21.24 6.21 -4.08
N LYS A 41 -22.00 7.22 -4.51
CA LYS A 41 -23.04 7.83 -3.66
C LYS A 41 -24.15 6.87 -3.28
N ASN A 42 -24.40 5.85 -4.11
CA ASN A 42 -25.39 4.79 -3.85
C ASN A 42 -24.95 3.80 -2.77
N LYS A 43 -23.68 3.81 -2.33
CA LYS A 43 -23.17 2.99 -1.22
C LYS A 43 -23.20 3.71 0.13
N TYR A 44 -23.67 4.96 0.15
CA TYR A 44 -23.90 5.79 1.33
C TYR A 44 -22.69 5.78 2.30
N ASN A 45 -22.85 5.23 3.50
CA ASN A 45 -21.82 5.21 4.55
C ASN A 45 -20.81 4.07 4.42
N THR A 46 -20.90 3.22 3.39
CA THR A 46 -19.95 2.14 3.18
C THR A 46 -18.54 2.70 2.98
N HIS A 47 -17.62 2.34 3.86
CA HIS A 47 -16.25 2.80 3.82
C HIS A 47 -15.49 2.20 2.63
N LYS A 48 -14.64 3.03 2.01
CA LYS A 48 -13.69 2.59 0.98
C LYS A 48 -12.32 2.39 1.63
N TYR A 49 -11.96 1.14 1.87
CA TYR A 49 -10.71 0.78 2.53
C TYR A 49 -9.52 0.87 1.59
N ARG A 50 -8.39 1.33 2.13
CA ARG A 50 -7.14 1.48 1.38
C ARG A 50 -5.99 0.87 2.15
N LEU A 51 -5.19 0.06 1.47
CA LEU A 51 -3.90 -0.42 1.93
C LEU A 51 -2.84 0.67 1.67
N VAL A 52 -2.52 1.42 2.71
CA VAL A 52 -1.50 2.47 2.67
C VAL A 52 -0.14 1.86 2.96
N VAL A 53 0.73 1.81 1.95
CA VAL A 53 2.11 1.31 2.08
C VAL A 53 3.08 2.48 2.03
N ARG A 54 3.92 2.63 3.06
CA ARG A 54 4.93 3.70 3.14
C ARG A 54 6.28 3.14 3.57
N PHE A 55 7.32 3.68 2.98
CA PHE A 55 8.70 3.35 3.31
C PHE A 55 9.34 4.57 3.95
N SER A 56 9.90 4.39 5.14
CA SER A 56 10.82 5.37 5.73
C SER A 56 12.26 5.01 5.34
N ASN A 57 13.25 5.66 5.95
CA ASN A 57 14.64 5.34 5.71
C ASN A 57 15.01 3.92 6.16
N LYS A 58 14.43 3.43 7.25
CA LYS A 58 14.78 2.15 7.88
C LYS A 58 13.59 1.22 8.17
N ASP A 59 12.36 1.67 7.90
CA ASP A 59 11.15 0.95 8.28
C ASP A 59 10.14 0.88 7.12
N VAL A 60 9.26 -0.11 7.20
CA VAL A 60 8.10 -0.29 6.32
C VAL A 60 6.85 -0.16 7.17
N THR A 61 5.89 0.61 6.70
CA THR A 61 4.60 0.80 7.37
C THR A 61 3.49 0.43 6.40
N CYS A 62 2.65 -0.52 6.81
CA CYS A 62 1.43 -0.87 6.11
C CYS A 62 0.24 -0.61 7.03
N GLN A 63 -0.80 0.05 6.51
CA GLN A 63 -2.01 0.36 7.27
C GLN A 63 -3.24 0.16 6.41
N VAL A 64 -4.32 -0.38 6.98
CA VAL A 64 -5.64 -0.35 6.34
C VAL A 64 -6.41 0.85 6.89
N VAL A 65 -6.86 1.71 5.99
CA VAL A 65 -7.36 3.05 6.33
C VAL A 65 -8.58 3.40 5.49
N TYR A 66 -9.58 4.03 6.09
CA TYR A 66 -10.70 4.65 5.35
C TYR A 66 -10.80 6.15 5.66
N ALA A 67 -11.47 6.89 4.78
CA ALA A 67 -11.62 8.33 4.92
C ALA A 67 -12.89 8.68 5.73
N SER A 68 -12.76 9.65 6.65
CA SER A 68 -13.90 10.35 7.26
C SER A 68 -13.70 11.87 7.12
N ILE A 69 -14.74 12.65 7.41
CA ILE A 69 -14.69 14.12 7.33
C ILE A 69 -13.68 14.70 8.34
N ALA A 70 -13.63 14.15 9.56
CA ALA A 70 -12.70 14.58 10.59
C ALA A 70 -11.25 14.21 10.26
N GLY A 71 -11.05 13.08 9.57
CA GLY A 71 -9.74 12.57 9.23
C GLY A 71 -9.78 11.11 8.77
N ASP A 72 -8.63 10.60 8.34
CA ASP A 72 -8.52 9.18 8.01
C ASP A 72 -8.50 8.34 9.28
N VAL A 73 -9.29 7.25 9.31
CA VAL A 73 -9.35 6.32 10.44
C VAL A 73 -8.57 5.06 10.09
N VAL A 74 -7.63 4.69 10.96
CA VAL A 74 -6.80 3.49 10.81
C VAL A 74 -7.52 2.30 11.43
N VAL A 75 -7.78 1.27 10.63
CA VAL A 75 -8.42 0.04 11.09
C VAL A 75 -7.41 -0.87 11.77
N ALA A 76 -6.26 -1.07 11.14
CA ALA A 76 -5.14 -1.84 11.63
C ALA A 76 -3.84 -1.32 11.02
N ALA A 77 -2.73 -1.57 11.70
CA ALA A 77 -1.39 -1.20 11.27
C ALA A 77 -0.41 -2.35 11.52
N ALA A 78 0.62 -2.42 10.68
CA ALA A 78 1.77 -3.28 10.86
C ALA A 78 3.04 -2.52 10.47
N TYR A 79 4.12 -2.78 11.21
CA TYR A 79 5.40 -2.13 11.01
C TYR A 79 6.54 -3.15 10.91
N ALA A 80 7.59 -2.83 10.16
CA ALA A 80 8.71 -3.76 10.00
C ALA A 80 9.53 -3.93 11.28
N HIS A 81 9.56 -2.92 12.15
CA HIS A 81 10.19 -3.03 13.48
C HIS A 81 9.49 -4.02 14.43
N GLU A 82 8.32 -4.55 14.06
CA GLU A 82 7.66 -5.64 14.79
C GLU A 82 8.12 -7.03 14.33
N LEU A 83 8.70 -7.14 13.12
CA LEU A 83 9.15 -8.41 12.55
C LEU A 83 10.18 -9.18 13.38
N PRO A 84 11.06 -8.54 14.20
CA PRO A 84 11.94 -9.29 15.11
C PRO A 84 11.19 -10.21 16.08
N LYS A 85 9.93 -9.91 16.42
CA LYS A 85 9.08 -10.79 17.25
C LYS A 85 8.71 -12.10 16.55
N TYR A 86 8.79 -12.12 15.22
CA TYR A 86 8.45 -13.26 14.36
C TYR A 86 9.71 -13.90 13.76
N GLY A 87 10.91 -13.59 14.28
CA GLY A 87 12.17 -14.22 13.88
C GLY A 87 13.01 -13.44 12.86
N LEU A 88 12.48 -12.38 12.23
CA LEU A 88 13.27 -11.56 11.29
C LEU A 88 13.92 -10.37 12.01
N SER A 89 15.17 -10.54 12.45
CA SER A 89 15.89 -9.55 13.25
C SER A 89 16.56 -8.44 12.43
N VAL A 90 16.99 -8.72 11.21
CA VAL A 90 17.76 -7.82 10.36
C VAL A 90 17.11 -7.60 8.99
N GLY A 91 17.50 -6.53 8.30
CA GLY A 91 17.04 -6.30 6.92
C GLY A 91 15.59 -5.85 6.80
N LEU A 92 15.05 -5.12 7.78
CA LEU A 92 13.64 -4.73 7.92
C LEU A 92 13.06 -3.82 6.80
N LYS A 93 13.83 -3.54 5.74
CA LYS A 93 13.39 -2.74 4.59
C LYS A 93 13.66 -3.44 3.25
N ASN A 94 14.10 -4.70 3.25
CA ASN A 94 14.26 -5.44 2.00
C ASN A 94 12.90 -5.83 1.40
N TYR A 95 12.90 -6.53 0.26
CA TYR A 95 11.67 -6.97 -0.40
C TYR A 95 10.89 -7.96 0.48
N ALA A 96 11.58 -8.94 1.07
CA ALA A 96 11.02 -9.93 1.98
C ALA A 96 10.34 -9.29 3.21
N ALA A 97 10.99 -8.33 3.86
CA ALA A 97 10.41 -7.62 5.00
C ALA A 97 9.14 -6.87 4.61
N ALA A 98 9.11 -6.23 3.44
CA ALA A 98 7.89 -5.57 2.96
C ALA A 98 6.74 -6.57 2.73
N TYR A 99 7.04 -7.74 2.17
CA TYR A 99 6.09 -8.85 2.05
C TYR A 99 5.57 -9.30 3.42
N CYS A 100 6.46 -9.58 4.38
CA CYS A 100 6.08 -9.99 5.73
C CYS A 100 5.22 -8.94 6.46
N VAL A 101 5.48 -7.65 6.29
CA VAL A 101 4.63 -6.59 6.88
C VAL A 101 3.23 -6.57 6.23
N GLY A 102 3.15 -6.79 4.91
CA GLY A 102 1.87 -6.95 4.21
C GLY A 102 1.06 -8.12 4.74
N LEU A 103 1.69 -9.29 4.86
CA LEU A 103 1.11 -10.51 5.41
C LEU A 103 0.64 -10.33 6.86
N LEU A 104 1.48 -9.73 7.70
CA LEU A 104 1.16 -9.44 9.09
C LEU A 104 -0.07 -8.52 9.21
N LEU A 105 -0.17 -7.51 8.35
CA LEU A 105 -1.33 -6.61 8.33
C LEU A 105 -2.59 -7.36 7.89
N ALA A 106 -2.51 -8.17 6.84
CA ALA A 106 -3.63 -8.95 6.33
C ALA A 106 -4.23 -9.85 7.42
N ARG A 107 -3.41 -10.67 8.08
CA ARG A 107 -3.88 -11.56 9.15
C ARG A 107 -4.44 -10.78 10.34
N ARG A 108 -3.87 -9.62 10.70
CA ARG A 108 -4.43 -8.73 11.74
C ARG A 108 -5.82 -8.19 11.38
N VAL A 109 -6.00 -7.76 10.13
CA VAL A 109 -7.28 -7.22 9.66
C VAL A 109 -8.34 -8.31 9.63
N LEU A 110 -8.02 -9.47 9.05
CA LEU A 110 -8.97 -10.59 8.99
C LEU A 110 -9.34 -11.10 10.38
N THR A 111 -8.38 -11.22 11.30
CA THR A 111 -8.66 -11.61 12.69
C THR A 111 -9.59 -10.61 13.37
N LYS A 112 -9.36 -9.30 13.17
CA LYS A 112 -10.20 -8.24 13.75
C LYS A 112 -11.65 -8.26 13.25
N PHE A 113 -11.88 -8.73 12.02
CA PHE A 113 -13.21 -8.86 11.44
C PHE A 113 -13.79 -10.29 11.51
N GLY A 114 -13.10 -11.24 12.15
CA GLY A 114 -13.57 -12.63 12.25
C GLY A 114 -13.55 -13.40 10.92
N LEU A 115 -12.68 -13.01 9.98
CA LEU A 115 -12.57 -13.58 8.62
C LEU A 115 -11.34 -14.47 8.43
N ALA A 116 -10.50 -14.64 9.46
CA ALA A 116 -9.20 -15.30 9.35
C ALA A 116 -9.28 -16.80 8.99
N GLU A 117 -10.35 -17.48 9.41
CA GLU A 117 -10.60 -18.89 9.13
C GLU A 117 -11.20 -19.09 7.73
N HIS A 118 -12.11 -18.20 7.31
CA HIS A 118 -12.73 -18.26 5.98
C HIS A 118 -11.71 -17.97 4.86
N TYR A 119 -10.76 -17.08 5.12
CA TYR A 119 -9.78 -16.63 4.15
C TYR A 119 -8.37 -16.81 4.70
N ALA A 120 -7.90 -18.07 4.67
CA ALA A 120 -6.54 -18.42 5.09
C ALA A 120 -5.46 -17.74 4.23
N GLY A 121 -5.77 -17.51 2.94
CA GLY A 121 -4.82 -17.03 1.96
C GLY A 121 -4.00 -18.18 1.36
N GLN A 122 -2.78 -17.90 0.95
CA GLN A 122 -1.85 -18.89 0.40
C GLN A 122 -0.86 -19.31 1.49
N GLU A 123 -0.93 -20.58 1.91
CA GLU A 123 -0.09 -21.11 2.99
C GLU A 123 1.34 -21.41 2.54
N GLU A 124 1.49 -21.88 1.30
CA GLU A 124 2.77 -22.17 0.67
C GLU A 124 3.05 -21.12 -0.42
N PRO A 125 3.92 -20.12 -0.17
CA PRO A 125 4.19 -19.06 -1.12
C PRO A 125 5.08 -19.57 -2.26
N ASP A 126 4.47 -19.87 -3.41
CA ASP A 126 5.14 -20.31 -4.65
C ASP A 126 5.58 -19.14 -5.56
N GLY A 127 5.03 -17.94 -5.34
CA GLY A 127 5.32 -16.75 -6.15
C GLY A 127 4.35 -16.52 -7.30
N GLU A 128 3.37 -17.40 -7.50
CA GLU A 128 2.33 -17.26 -8.51
C GLU A 128 1.36 -16.11 -8.18
N ASP A 129 0.57 -15.67 -9.15
CA ASP A 129 -0.46 -14.66 -8.91
C ASP A 129 -1.60 -15.28 -8.06
N TYR A 130 -2.00 -14.59 -6.98
CA TYR A 130 -3.02 -15.10 -6.08
C TYR A 130 -4.12 -14.07 -5.88
N ASN A 131 -5.35 -14.49 -6.11
CA ASN A 131 -6.57 -13.72 -5.84
C ASN A 131 -7.48 -14.56 -4.96
N VAL A 132 -8.07 -13.92 -3.95
CA VAL A 132 -9.02 -14.59 -3.05
C VAL A 132 -10.37 -14.70 -3.73
N ASP A 133 -10.83 -15.93 -3.92
CA ASP A 133 -12.19 -16.19 -4.39
C ASP A 133 -13.20 -16.12 -3.23
N PRO A 134 -14.42 -15.62 -3.49
CA PRO A 134 -15.48 -15.61 -2.48
C PRO A 134 -15.94 -17.03 -2.17
N VAL A 135 -16.22 -17.30 -0.89
CA VAL A 135 -16.82 -18.57 -0.46
C VAL A 135 -18.31 -18.54 -0.82
N GLU A 136 -18.86 -19.66 -1.32
CA GLU A 136 -20.25 -19.74 -1.77
C GLU A 136 -21.25 -19.40 -0.65
N ASP A 137 -21.07 -20.00 0.54
CA ASP A 137 -21.95 -19.84 1.70
C ASP A 137 -21.26 -19.05 2.83
N GLY A 138 -20.71 -17.88 2.52
CA GLY A 138 -19.96 -17.08 3.50
C GLY A 138 -19.93 -15.57 3.28
N PRO A 139 -19.37 -14.82 4.25
CA PRO A 139 -19.11 -13.40 4.07
C PRO A 139 -18.07 -13.21 2.97
N ARG A 140 -18.23 -12.17 2.13
CA ARG A 140 -17.28 -11.83 1.07
C ARG A 140 -15.89 -11.46 1.64
N PRO A 141 -14.80 -11.63 0.85
CA PRO A 141 -13.46 -11.31 1.32
C PRO A 141 -13.32 -9.81 1.60
N PHE A 142 -12.39 -9.47 2.49
CA PHE A 142 -12.14 -8.08 2.84
C PHE A 142 -11.46 -7.36 1.67
N SER A 143 -12.21 -6.48 1.01
CA SER A 143 -11.71 -5.73 -0.16
C SER A 143 -11.06 -4.41 0.23
N CYS A 144 -9.87 -4.13 -0.29
CA CYS A 144 -9.23 -2.81 -0.16
C CYS A 144 -8.39 -2.43 -1.38
N LEU A 145 -8.04 -1.14 -1.49
CA LEU A 145 -7.29 -0.61 -2.63
C LEU A 145 -5.87 -0.19 -2.24
N LEU A 146 -4.88 -0.50 -3.07
CA LEU A 146 -3.50 -0.06 -2.83
C LEU A 146 -3.35 1.47 -2.94
N ASP A 147 -2.84 2.09 -1.89
CA ASP A 147 -2.38 3.49 -1.87
C ASP A 147 -0.85 3.52 -1.78
N ALA A 148 -0.19 3.67 -2.94
CA ALA A 148 1.27 3.83 -3.05
C ALA A 148 1.76 5.26 -2.73
N GLY A 149 0.84 6.21 -2.57
CA GLY A 149 1.16 7.61 -2.30
C GLY A 149 1.96 8.26 -3.43
N LEU A 150 3.15 8.77 -3.10
CA LEU A 150 4.06 9.43 -4.05
C LEU A 150 5.14 8.49 -4.60
N LYS A 151 5.13 7.22 -4.18
CA LYS A 151 6.12 6.25 -4.64
C LYS A 151 5.85 5.92 -6.10
N ARG A 152 6.89 5.99 -6.94
CA ARG A 152 6.80 5.58 -8.34
C ARG A 152 6.44 4.09 -8.42
N THR A 153 5.44 3.78 -9.24
CA THR A 153 4.97 2.42 -9.53
C THR A 153 5.82 1.79 -10.63
N SER A 154 7.04 1.39 -10.30
CA SER A 154 7.91 0.60 -11.17
C SER A 154 7.76 -0.90 -10.88
N THR A 155 7.99 -1.73 -11.89
CA THR A 155 8.08 -3.19 -11.73
C THR A 155 9.18 -3.55 -10.73
N GLY A 156 8.90 -4.50 -9.83
CA GLY A 156 9.80 -4.89 -8.74
C GLY A 156 9.92 -3.90 -7.58
N SER A 157 9.08 -2.86 -7.53
CA SER A 157 9.03 -1.96 -6.36
C SER A 157 8.57 -2.73 -5.12
N LYS A 158 9.25 -2.52 -3.98
CA LYS A 158 8.89 -3.10 -2.67
C LYS A 158 7.46 -2.81 -2.22
N THR A 159 6.83 -1.78 -2.80
CA THR A 159 5.40 -1.49 -2.57
C THR A 159 4.52 -2.66 -3.00
N PHE A 160 4.89 -3.31 -4.11
CA PHE A 160 4.18 -4.48 -4.62
C PHE A 160 4.56 -5.76 -3.88
N ALA A 161 5.70 -5.80 -3.19
CA ALA A 161 6.00 -6.88 -2.23
C ALA A 161 5.00 -6.88 -1.07
N ALA A 162 4.75 -5.69 -0.49
CA ALA A 162 3.76 -5.53 0.58
C ALA A 162 2.33 -5.79 0.09
N LEU A 163 2.04 -5.49 -1.18
CA LEU A 163 0.79 -5.89 -1.83
C LEU A 163 0.68 -7.42 -1.90
N LYS A 164 1.69 -8.11 -2.44
CA LYS A 164 1.71 -9.57 -2.59
C LYS A 164 1.58 -10.28 -1.25
N GLY A 165 2.29 -9.82 -0.22
CA GLY A 165 2.11 -10.37 1.13
C GLY A 165 0.71 -10.13 1.70
N ALA A 166 0.06 -9.01 1.36
CA ALA A 166 -1.30 -8.75 1.79
C ALA A 166 -2.33 -9.63 1.06
N LEU A 167 -2.10 -9.93 -0.22
CA LEU A 167 -2.90 -10.85 -1.03
C LEU A 167 -2.79 -12.28 -0.50
N ASP A 168 -1.57 -12.77 -0.32
CA ASP A 168 -1.29 -14.11 0.19
C ASP A 168 -1.77 -14.28 1.63
N GLY A 169 -1.97 -13.17 2.36
CA GLY A 169 -2.59 -13.16 3.68
C GLY A 169 -4.12 -13.22 3.68
N GLY A 170 -4.77 -13.26 2.51
CA GLY A 170 -6.22 -13.41 2.36
C GLY A 170 -7.00 -12.11 2.16
N LEU A 171 -6.35 -10.97 1.86
CA LEU A 171 -7.07 -9.76 1.48
C LEU A 171 -7.40 -9.74 -0.01
N ASP A 172 -8.60 -9.26 -0.35
CA ASP A 172 -8.96 -8.97 -1.73
C ASP A 172 -8.43 -7.57 -2.11
N ILE A 173 -7.44 -7.53 -3.00
CA ILE A 173 -6.88 -6.28 -3.51
C ILE A 173 -6.80 -6.36 -5.04
N PRO A 174 -7.64 -5.62 -5.77
CA PRO A 174 -7.60 -5.62 -7.23
C PRO A 174 -6.23 -5.19 -7.77
N HIS A 175 -5.58 -6.06 -8.54
CA HIS A 175 -4.22 -5.83 -9.04
C HIS A 175 -3.96 -6.54 -10.38
N ASN A 176 -2.73 -6.42 -10.88
CA ASN A 176 -2.23 -7.13 -12.05
C ASN A 176 -0.75 -7.46 -11.82
N GLU A 177 -0.33 -8.62 -12.30
CA GLU A 177 1.02 -9.19 -12.19
C GLU A 177 2.17 -8.33 -12.76
N LYS A 178 1.88 -7.39 -13.68
CA LYS A 178 2.88 -6.56 -14.41
C LYS A 178 3.90 -5.81 -13.56
N ARG A 179 3.60 -5.64 -12.27
CA ARG A 179 4.43 -4.86 -11.35
C ARG A 179 5.17 -5.71 -10.32
N PHE A 180 4.94 -7.02 -10.31
CA PHE A 180 5.72 -7.94 -9.49
C PHE A 180 7.14 -8.12 -10.04
N VAL A 181 8.01 -8.65 -9.19
CA VAL A 181 9.37 -9.08 -9.59
C VAL A 181 9.21 -10.30 -10.50
N GLY A 182 10.10 -10.48 -11.48
CA GLY A 182 10.02 -11.61 -12.43
C GLY A 182 9.17 -11.31 -13.67
N TRP A 183 8.39 -10.22 -13.67
CA TRP A 183 7.58 -9.88 -14.84
C TRP A 183 8.40 -9.28 -15.99
N THR A 184 8.32 -9.89 -17.17
CA THR A 184 8.81 -9.36 -18.44
C THR A 184 7.67 -9.23 -19.47
N LYS A 185 7.87 -8.39 -20.49
CA LYS A 185 6.86 -8.23 -21.57
C LYS A 185 6.75 -9.45 -22.47
N GLU A 186 7.83 -10.21 -22.59
CA GLU A 186 7.98 -11.32 -23.54
C GLU A 186 7.48 -12.62 -22.93
N GLU A 187 7.80 -12.87 -21.66
CA GLU A 187 7.58 -14.15 -21.00
C GLU A 187 6.45 -14.11 -19.95
N GLY A 188 5.99 -12.92 -19.55
CA GLY A 188 4.97 -12.78 -18.51
C GLY A 188 5.57 -12.79 -17.11
N LEU A 189 4.79 -13.21 -16.10
CA LEU A 189 5.28 -13.37 -14.73
C LEU A 189 6.03 -14.70 -14.60
N ASP A 190 7.33 -14.63 -14.35
CA ASP A 190 8.11 -15.77 -13.90
C ASP A 190 8.02 -15.88 -12.36
N ALA A 191 7.45 -16.99 -11.88
CA ALA A 191 7.34 -17.30 -10.45
C ALA A 191 8.66 -17.83 -9.89
N GLU A 192 9.59 -18.28 -10.75
CA GLU A 192 10.89 -18.73 -10.28
C GLU A 192 11.72 -17.55 -9.77
N PRO A 193 12.45 -17.73 -8.65
CA PRO A 193 13.32 -16.69 -8.14
C PRO A 193 14.38 -16.39 -9.21
N PRO A 194 14.61 -15.12 -9.59
CA PRO A 194 15.62 -14.79 -10.59
C PRO A 194 16.96 -15.35 -10.10
N ALA A 195 17.62 -16.13 -10.97
CA ALA A 195 18.90 -16.75 -10.67
C ALA A 195 19.83 -15.68 -10.08
N ARG A 196 20.22 -15.84 -8.81
CA ARG A 196 21.18 -14.92 -8.20
C ARG A 196 22.47 -15.07 -8.99
N SER A 197 22.85 -14.06 -9.76
CA SER A 197 24.25 -13.92 -10.15
C SER A 197 25.03 -13.86 -8.83
N ALA A 198 25.84 -14.89 -8.57
CA ALA A 198 26.75 -14.90 -7.43
C ALA A 198 27.57 -13.59 -7.44
N PRO A 199 27.87 -13.01 -6.27
CA PRO A 199 28.70 -11.82 -6.18
C PRO A 199 30.07 -12.01 -6.83
#